data_AF-A0A8I1T7D2-F1
#
_entry.id   AF-A0A8I1T7D2-F1
#
_cell.length_a   1.000
_cell.length_b   1.000
_cell.length_c   1.000
_cell.angle_alpha   90.00
_cell.angle_beta   90.00
_cell.angle_gamma   90.00
#
_symmetry.space_group_name_H-M   'P 1'
#
loop_
_entity.id
_entity.type
_entity.pdbx_description
1 polymer ?
#
loop_
_entity_poly.entity_id
_entity_poly.type
_entity_poly.pdbx_seq_one_letter_code
_entity_poly.pdbx_strand_id
1 'polypeptide(L)'
;MTNLTWMNLTGKRPIRGHNSLGESMRENTGRLGRLSTKITAVVVAIVASLAFANAARAADTVQSEFNDAWIKLPALDALLKGSMHALDPADAAGLKVNLKGDYDAATGKVAYKASEFSFPRQSFDAGALGTINLDITALQDFNGTYDKNTGALKVDLPLKLTVDAAGLNLKCELRPLNIGLDSAGAPVNFSTEDLPTNNKAGAAFAPPAGTGALIGDWTDVTAANNVYGIATYGKSAEEMTSFCKDTIASFTGGDENQSFDGIIWLGGTTTFTEGQECPAGQEGTYPDCHDIVKPKAVIGSVKVTKATIKAGKKGKIKVTVKNTGDAAFSGKVTLKSSNKQVKVAKSVQ
;
A
#
# COMPACT_ATOMS: atom_id res chain seq x y z
N MET A 1 -19.20 -3.53 32.97
CA MET A 1 -19.64 -4.86 33.46
C MET A 1 -19.76 -4.83 34.99
N THR A 2 -20.58 -5.70 35.60
CA THR A 2 -20.91 -5.66 37.04
C THR A 2 -20.55 -6.99 37.70
N ASN A 3 -19.43 -7.05 38.43
CA ASN A 3 -19.05 -8.26 39.17
C ASN A 3 -19.77 -8.36 40.53
N LEU A 4 -20.07 -9.61 40.92
CA LEU A 4 -20.91 -9.95 42.07
C LEU A 4 -20.21 -11.01 42.93
N THR A 5 -19.79 -10.63 44.14
CA THR A 5 -19.03 -11.52 45.05
C THR A 5 -19.75 -11.62 46.40
N TRP A 6 -19.82 -12.83 46.96
CA TRP A 6 -20.53 -13.14 48.21
C TRP A 6 -19.58 -13.85 49.22
N MET A 7 -19.64 -13.53 50.52
CA MET A 7 -18.75 -14.10 51.55
C MET A 7 -19.42 -14.41 52.89
N ASN A 8 -18.86 -15.35 53.65
CA ASN A 8 -19.30 -15.85 54.97
C ASN A 8 -18.16 -15.77 56.02
N LEU A 9 -18.47 -15.52 57.30
CA LEU A 9 -17.49 -15.23 58.40
C LEU A 9 -17.53 -16.26 59.56
N THR A 10 -16.43 -16.66 60.22
CA THR A 10 -16.45 -17.78 61.23
C THR A 10 -15.62 -17.54 62.51
N GLY A 11 -15.94 -18.25 63.60
CA GLY A 11 -15.21 -18.30 64.90
C GLY A 11 -14.73 -19.73 65.32
N LYS A 12 -14.05 -19.88 66.47
CA LYS A 12 -13.31 -21.09 66.98
C LYS A 12 -13.75 -21.49 68.43
N ARG A 13 -13.38 -22.60 69.10
CA ARG A 13 -12.37 -23.67 68.79
C ARG A 13 -12.90 -25.16 68.83
N PRO A 14 -12.82 -26.04 69.87
CA PRO A 14 -12.65 -27.50 69.59
C PRO A 14 -13.48 -28.55 70.38
N ILE A 15 -13.45 -29.84 69.96
CA ILE A 15 -13.10 -31.06 70.77
C ILE A 15 -13.25 -32.39 69.96
N ARG A 16 -12.23 -33.25 70.13
CA ARG A 16 -12.02 -34.72 69.94
C ARG A 16 -13.19 -35.68 69.54
N GLY A 17 -12.92 -36.68 68.67
CA GLY A 17 -13.68 -37.96 68.62
C GLY A 17 -13.53 -38.92 67.40
N HIS A 18 -12.67 -39.96 67.52
CA HIS A 18 -12.67 -41.33 66.93
C HIS A 18 -12.85 -41.70 65.42
N ASN A 19 -11.81 -42.39 64.91
CA ASN A 19 -11.67 -43.62 64.09
C ASN A 19 -12.82 -44.23 63.26
N SER A 20 -12.50 -44.66 62.02
CA SER A 20 -12.68 -46.03 61.42
C SER A 20 -12.58 -45.91 59.87
N LEU A 21 -11.51 -46.38 59.21
CA LEU A 21 -11.36 -47.71 58.56
C LEU A 21 -12.44 -48.08 57.53
N GLY A 22 -12.01 -48.39 56.29
CA GLY A 22 -12.83 -48.89 55.17
C GLY A 22 -12.15 -48.70 53.81
N GLU A 23 -11.68 -49.78 53.18
CA GLU A 23 -10.87 -49.79 51.94
C GLU A 23 -11.66 -50.04 50.64
N SER A 24 -10.93 -50.01 49.50
CA SER A 24 -11.29 -50.43 48.12
C SER A 24 -12.27 -49.51 47.36
N MET A 25 -11.88 -48.85 46.27
CA MET A 25 -11.39 -49.27 44.92
C MET A 25 -12.47 -49.79 43.96
N ARG A 26 -12.64 -49.04 42.84
CA ARG A 26 -12.92 -49.45 41.43
C ARG A 26 -14.12 -50.39 41.16
N GLU A 27 -14.89 -50.31 40.07
CA GLU A 27 -14.86 -49.57 38.78
C GLU A 27 -16.33 -49.50 38.27
N ASN A 28 -16.84 -48.37 37.76
CA ASN A 28 -16.87 -47.93 36.35
C ASN A 28 -18.14 -48.32 35.53
N THR A 29 -18.49 -47.44 34.58
CA THR A 29 -19.52 -47.55 33.51
C THR A 29 -21.00 -47.41 33.89
N GLY A 30 -21.78 -46.69 33.06
CA GLY A 30 -23.25 -46.74 33.10
C GLY A 30 -24.04 -45.44 32.86
N ARG A 31 -23.97 -44.89 31.64
CA ARG A 31 -24.98 -44.00 30.99
C ARG A 31 -26.44 -44.32 31.41
N LEU A 32 -27.44 -43.40 31.41
CA LEU A 32 -27.68 -42.22 30.58
C LEU A 32 -28.81 -41.37 31.22
N GLY A 33 -28.73 -40.03 31.19
CA GLY A 33 -29.80 -39.17 31.74
C GLY A 33 -29.86 -37.78 31.10
N ARG A 34 -30.80 -37.59 30.16
CA ARG A 34 -31.15 -36.27 29.60
C ARG A 34 -32.06 -35.54 30.59
N LEU A 35 -31.72 -34.31 30.99
CA LEU A 35 -32.49 -33.09 30.68
C LEU A 35 -32.00 -31.82 31.41
N SER A 36 -32.28 -30.68 30.77
CA SER A 36 -32.56 -29.38 31.38
C SER A 36 -31.41 -28.51 31.94
N THR A 37 -30.93 -27.66 31.03
CA THR A 37 -30.80 -26.20 31.20
C THR A 37 -29.57 -25.61 31.94
N LYS A 38 -28.96 -24.59 31.30
CA LYS A 38 -27.82 -23.75 31.75
C LYS A 38 -26.48 -24.51 31.69
N ILE A 39 -25.46 -24.05 30.96
CA ILE A 39 -24.82 -22.74 31.09
C ILE A 39 -24.23 -22.30 29.74
N THR A 40 -24.42 -21.02 29.38
CA THR A 40 -23.69 -20.34 28.30
C THR A 40 -22.23 -20.19 28.71
N ALA A 41 -21.37 -21.12 28.30
CA ALA A 41 -19.93 -21.03 28.53
C ALA A 41 -19.31 -20.05 27.53
N VAL A 42 -19.10 -18.81 27.96
CA VAL A 42 -18.36 -17.80 27.18
C VAL A 42 -16.91 -18.27 27.04
N VAL A 43 -16.49 -18.53 25.80
CA VAL A 43 -15.08 -18.75 25.48
C VAL A 43 -14.35 -17.41 25.56
N VAL A 44 -13.69 -17.15 26.69
CA VAL A 44 -12.63 -16.15 26.77
C VAL A 44 -11.31 -16.89 26.66
N ALA A 45 -10.92 -17.23 25.43
CA ALA A 45 -9.56 -17.62 25.14
C ALA A 45 -8.67 -16.37 25.29
N ILE A 46 -7.69 -16.44 26.19
CA ILE A 46 -6.71 -15.37 26.37
C ILE A 46 -5.75 -15.42 25.19
N VAL A 47 -6.01 -14.61 24.16
CA VAL A 47 -5.00 -14.27 23.14
C VAL A 47 -4.15 -13.13 23.71
N ALA A 48 -3.27 -13.50 24.64
CA ALA A 48 -2.20 -12.63 25.16
C ALA A 48 -0.84 -13.24 24.81
N SER A 49 -0.63 -13.44 23.52
CA SER A 49 0.61 -13.94 22.93
C SER A 49 0.78 -13.33 21.54
N LEU A 50 1.82 -12.52 21.39
CA LEU A 50 2.35 -12.05 20.10
C LEU A 50 1.42 -11.15 19.27
N ALA A 51 0.83 -10.15 19.91
CA ALA A 51 0.81 -8.83 19.27
C ALA A 51 2.23 -8.27 19.31
N PHE A 52 3.09 -8.75 18.40
CA PHE A 52 4.09 -7.84 17.87
C PHE A 52 3.28 -6.72 17.25
N ALA A 53 3.38 -5.51 17.82
CA ALA A 53 3.05 -4.34 17.04
C ALA A 53 4.08 -4.32 15.93
N ASN A 54 3.70 -4.83 14.75
CA ASN A 54 4.35 -4.44 13.52
C ASN A 54 4.11 -2.93 13.45
N ALA A 55 5.09 -2.14 13.90
CA ALA A 55 5.09 -0.71 13.65
C ALA A 55 4.86 -0.56 12.15
N ALA A 56 3.86 0.21 11.74
CA ALA A 56 3.57 0.39 10.33
C ALA A 56 4.68 1.29 9.76
N ARG A 57 5.78 0.65 9.39
CA ARG A 57 6.90 1.29 8.71
C ARG A 57 6.36 1.95 7.47
N ALA A 58 6.82 3.16 7.16
CA ALA A 58 6.61 3.72 5.83
C ALA A 58 7.14 2.72 4.78
N ALA A 59 6.57 2.70 3.59
CA ALA A 59 7.13 1.89 2.51
C ALA A 59 8.57 2.38 2.21
N ASP A 60 9.45 1.46 1.83
CA ASP A 60 10.64 1.86 1.10
C ASP A 60 10.18 2.47 -0.23
N THR A 61 10.93 3.43 -0.77
CA THR A 61 10.57 4.04 -2.06
C THR A 61 11.75 4.10 -3.01
N VAL A 62 11.44 3.90 -4.29
CA VAL A 62 12.34 4.16 -5.42
C VAL A 62 11.82 5.39 -6.14
N GLN A 63 12.65 6.42 -6.27
CA GLN A 63 12.34 7.60 -7.07
C GLN A 63 13.40 7.80 -8.15
N SER A 64 12.98 7.83 -9.41
CA SER A 64 13.85 8.08 -10.56
C SER A 64 13.45 9.38 -11.25
N GLU A 65 14.44 10.21 -11.55
CA GLU A 65 14.29 11.46 -12.29
C GLU A 65 15.12 11.37 -13.58
N PHE A 66 14.46 11.45 -14.74
CA PHE A 66 15.13 11.44 -16.04
C PHE A 66 15.12 12.83 -16.65
N ASN A 67 16.32 13.28 -17.04
CA ASN A 67 16.60 14.61 -17.55
C ASN A 67 17.23 14.57 -18.95
N ASP A 68 17.40 13.38 -19.53
CA ASP A 68 17.81 13.16 -20.92
C ASP A 68 16.89 12.07 -21.50
N ALA A 69 16.11 12.39 -22.53
CA ALA A 69 15.09 11.50 -23.08
C ALA A 69 15.15 11.46 -24.61
N TRP A 70 15.03 10.27 -25.19
CA TRP A 70 15.18 10.04 -26.62
C TRP A 70 14.09 9.10 -27.11
N ILE A 71 13.50 9.39 -28.27
CA ILE A 71 12.52 8.51 -28.91
C ILE A 71 12.93 8.23 -30.35
N LYS A 72 12.70 7.00 -30.80
CA LYS A 72 12.83 6.58 -32.19
C LYS A 72 11.47 6.10 -32.67
N LEU A 73 10.98 6.70 -33.73
CA LEU A 73 9.73 6.34 -34.41
C LEU A 73 10.08 6.01 -35.86
N PRO A 74 10.48 4.77 -36.20
CA PRO A 74 10.98 4.42 -37.53
C PRO A 74 10.01 4.78 -38.67
N ALA A 75 8.70 4.71 -38.42
CA ALA A 75 7.66 5.13 -39.37
C ALA A 75 7.65 6.65 -39.64
N LEU A 76 7.96 7.50 -38.65
CA LEU A 76 8.05 8.96 -38.83
C LEU A 76 9.41 9.39 -39.40
N ASP A 77 10.47 8.65 -39.10
CA ASP A 77 11.85 8.96 -39.51
C ASP A 77 11.95 9.14 -41.04
N ALA A 78 11.23 8.32 -41.81
CA ALA A 78 11.14 8.43 -43.27
C ALA A 78 10.39 9.70 -43.76
N LEU A 79 9.39 10.18 -43.01
CA LEU A 79 8.58 11.35 -43.38
C LEU A 79 9.25 12.66 -42.96
N LEU A 80 9.87 12.68 -41.78
CA LEU A 80 10.53 13.85 -41.20
C LEU A 80 12.01 13.98 -41.61
N LYS A 81 12.44 13.27 -42.66
CA LYS A 81 13.80 13.31 -43.25
C LYS A 81 14.93 12.93 -42.27
N GLY A 82 14.78 11.84 -41.52
CA GLY A 82 15.81 11.38 -40.61
C GLY A 82 15.90 12.16 -39.30
N SER A 83 14.93 13.04 -39.00
CA SER A 83 14.84 13.69 -37.69
C SER A 83 14.26 12.73 -36.65
N MET A 84 15.11 11.80 -36.22
CA MET A 84 14.97 11.25 -34.89
C MET A 84 15.06 12.40 -33.87
N HIS A 85 13.96 12.65 -33.17
CA HIS A 85 13.94 13.70 -32.17
C HIS A 85 14.55 13.20 -30.86
N ALA A 86 15.60 13.89 -30.40
CA ALA A 86 15.80 14.04 -28.97
C ALA A 86 14.48 14.56 -28.39
N LEU A 87 13.94 13.89 -27.36
CA LEU A 87 12.83 14.45 -26.60
C LEU A 87 13.42 15.42 -25.56
N ASP A 88 14.18 16.38 -26.08
CA ASP A 88 15.18 17.10 -25.29
C ASP A 88 14.50 17.98 -24.24
N PRO A 89 14.64 17.67 -22.95
CA PRO A 89 14.09 18.52 -21.91
C PRO A 89 14.91 19.81 -21.73
N ALA A 90 16.10 19.92 -22.34
CA ALA A 90 16.99 21.07 -22.20
C ALA A 90 16.41 22.37 -22.78
N ASP A 91 15.63 22.30 -23.87
CA ASP A 91 14.93 23.47 -24.43
C ASP A 91 13.78 23.97 -23.53
N ALA A 92 13.38 23.17 -22.53
CA ALA A 92 12.33 23.49 -21.57
C ALA A 92 12.81 23.27 -20.12
N ALA A 93 13.74 24.14 -19.68
CA ALA A 93 14.36 24.12 -18.36
C ALA A 93 13.39 23.75 -17.21
N GLY A 94 13.61 22.58 -16.60
CA GLY A 94 12.84 22.07 -15.46
C GLY A 94 11.86 20.94 -15.79
N LEU A 95 11.66 20.62 -17.07
CA LEU A 95 10.91 19.44 -17.49
C LEU A 95 11.73 18.16 -17.24
N LYS A 96 11.18 17.22 -16.48
CA LYS A 96 11.78 15.92 -16.14
C LYS A 96 10.73 14.81 -16.24
N VAL A 97 11.14 13.63 -16.69
CA VAL A 97 10.31 12.42 -16.47
C VAL A 97 10.52 11.98 -15.03
N ASN A 98 9.43 11.72 -14.30
CA ASN A 98 9.50 11.26 -12.92
C ASN A 98 8.82 9.91 -12.78
N LEU A 99 9.46 9.00 -12.05
CA LEU A 99 8.91 7.72 -11.61
C LEU A 99 9.11 7.59 -10.11
N LYS A 100 8.03 7.63 -9.34
CA LYS A 100 8.06 7.31 -7.91
C LYS A 100 7.19 6.08 -7.66
N GLY A 101 7.70 5.14 -6.86
CA GLY A 101 6.98 3.92 -6.53
C GLY A 101 7.39 3.33 -5.18
N ASP A 102 6.44 2.61 -4.59
CA ASP A 102 6.58 1.91 -3.32
C ASP A 102 7.32 0.58 -3.55
N TYR A 103 8.43 0.37 -2.84
CA TYR A 103 9.29 -0.81 -2.94
C TYR A 103 8.97 -1.85 -1.88
N ASP A 104 8.78 -3.10 -2.31
CA ASP A 104 8.65 -4.26 -1.45
C ASP A 104 10.00 -4.98 -1.31
N ALA A 105 10.67 -4.77 -0.17
CA ALA A 105 11.93 -5.40 0.16
C ALA A 105 11.89 -6.94 0.25
N ALA A 106 10.72 -7.57 0.37
CA ALA A 106 10.60 -9.03 0.40
C ALA A 106 10.58 -9.64 -1.01
N THR A 107 10.16 -8.89 -2.03
CA THR A 107 10.01 -9.39 -3.41
C THR A 107 10.85 -8.68 -4.46
N GLY A 108 11.48 -7.55 -4.11
CA GLY A 108 12.22 -6.70 -5.04
C GLY A 108 11.33 -5.95 -6.03
N LYS A 109 10.02 -5.94 -5.81
CA LYS A 109 9.04 -5.28 -6.68
C LYS A 109 8.88 -3.81 -6.32
N VAL A 110 8.54 -3.00 -7.31
CA VAL A 110 8.11 -1.61 -7.14
C VAL A 110 6.70 -1.45 -7.72
N ALA A 111 5.80 -0.82 -6.98
CA ALA A 111 4.47 -0.44 -7.45
C ALA A 111 4.43 1.08 -7.70
N TYR A 112 4.01 1.49 -8.90
CA TYR A 112 3.98 2.88 -9.34
C TYR A 112 2.54 3.36 -9.54
N LYS A 113 2.29 4.62 -9.17
CA LYS A 113 1.00 5.27 -9.41
C LYS A 113 0.99 5.98 -10.77
N ALA A 114 -0.09 5.80 -11.53
CA ALA A 114 -0.27 6.48 -12.82
C ALA A 114 -0.15 8.01 -12.69
N SER A 115 -0.63 8.55 -11.57
CA SER A 115 -0.57 9.99 -11.24
C SER A 115 0.82 10.49 -10.82
N GLU A 116 1.76 9.60 -10.49
CA GLU A 116 3.15 9.96 -10.17
C GLU A 116 4.08 9.82 -11.39
N PHE A 117 3.64 9.20 -12.48
CA PHE A 117 4.31 9.28 -13.77
C PHE A 117 4.00 10.61 -14.45
N SER A 118 5.02 11.46 -14.54
CA SER A 118 4.99 12.68 -15.35
C SER A 118 5.94 12.52 -16.52
N PHE A 119 5.47 12.80 -17.74
CA PHE A 119 6.32 12.92 -18.93
C PHE A 119 6.10 14.31 -19.54
N PRO A 120 7.15 15.07 -19.87
CA PRO A 120 7.00 16.41 -20.40
C PRO A 120 6.47 16.41 -21.83
N ARG A 121 5.49 17.27 -22.11
CA ARG A 121 4.98 17.51 -23.47
C ARG A 121 6.14 17.82 -24.40
N GLN A 122 6.16 17.13 -25.53
CA GLN A 122 7.12 17.35 -26.61
C GLN A 122 6.43 18.11 -27.74
N SER A 123 7.13 19.04 -28.38
CA SER A 123 6.59 19.85 -29.47
C SER A 123 7.62 19.91 -30.59
N PHE A 124 7.23 19.57 -31.80
CA PHE A 124 8.10 19.64 -32.98
C PHE A 124 7.41 20.35 -34.15
N ASP A 125 8.20 21.05 -34.95
CA ASP A 125 7.72 21.73 -36.16
C ASP A 125 7.72 20.73 -37.33
N ALA A 126 6.53 20.38 -37.83
CA ALA A 126 6.35 19.54 -39.01
C ALA A 126 6.14 20.37 -40.29
N GLY A 127 6.59 21.63 -40.29
CA GLY A 127 6.59 22.55 -41.44
C GLY A 127 5.18 22.84 -41.93
N ALA A 128 4.83 22.33 -43.12
CA ALA A 128 3.52 22.54 -43.73
C ALA A 128 2.34 21.93 -42.93
N LEU A 129 2.62 20.99 -42.01
CA LEU A 129 1.62 20.42 -41.10
C LEU A 129 1.47 21.22 -39.79
N GLY A 130 2.32 22.22 -39.58
CA GLY A 130 2.40 23.03 -38.36
C GLY A 130 3.06 22.29 -37.19
N THR A 131 2.90 22.83 -35.99
CA THR A 131 3.41 22.21 -34.76
C THR A 131 2.61 20.97 -34.39
N ILE A 132 3.32 19.86 -34.16
CA ILE A 132 2.78 18.62 -33.60
C ILE A 132 3.24 18.54 -32.15
N ASN A 133 2.29 18.27 -31.24
CA ASN A 133 2.57 18.05 -29.82
C ASN A 133 2.33 16.59 -29.45
N LEU A 134 3.21 16.03 -28.62
CA LEU A 134 3.08 14.71 -28.04
C LEU A 134 2.90 14.82 -26.54
N ASP A 135 1.80 14.26 -26.02
CA ASP A 135 1.58 14.05 -24.58
C ASP A 135 1.68 12.55 -24.28
N ILE A 136 2.66 12.14 -23.48
CA ILE A 136 2.83 10.76 -23.02
C ILE A 136 2.31 10.66 -21.58
N THR A 137 1.45 9.69 -21.30
CA THR A 137 0.80 9.52 -19.98
C THR A 137 0.62 8.04 -19.64
N ALA A 138 0.64 7.66 -18.37
CA ALA A 138 0.31 6.32 -17.93
C ALA A 138 -1.22 6.11 -17.99
N LEU A 139 -1.66 4.94 -18.48
CA LEU A 139 -3.08 4.58 -18.56
C LEU A 139 -3.66 4.14 -17.22
N GLN A 140 -2.83 3.50 -16.39
CA GLN A 140 -3.22 2.86 -15.13
C GLN A 140 -1.98 2.67 -14.24
N ASP A 141 -2.19 2.35 -12.97
CA ASP A 141 -1.11 1.94 -12.06
C ASP A 141 -0.34 0.75 -12.63
N PHE A 142 0.97 0.72 -12.40
CA PHE A 142 1.90 -0.19 -13.05
C PHE A 142 3.00 -0.67 -12.10
N ASN A 143 3.81 -1.63 -12.55
CA ASN A 143 4.77 -2.32 -11.69
C ASN A 143 6.15 -2.38 -12.34
N GLY A 144 7.14 -2.66 -11.51
CA GLY A 144 8.50 -2.96 -11.92
C GLY A 144 9.24 -3.81 -10.89
N THR A 145 10.53 -3.96 -11.10
CA THR A 145 11.46 -4.61 -10.18
C THR A 145 12.72 -3.77 -10.02
N TYR A 146 13.21 -3.63 -8.80
CA TYR A 146 14.45 -2.94 -8.48
C TYR A 146 15.36 -3.83 -7.62
N ASP A 147 16.60 -4.05 -8.06
CA ASP A 147 17.61 -4.68 -7.23
C ASP A 147 18.52 -3.61 -6.62
N LYS A 148 18.32 -3.30 -5.34
CA LYS A 148 19.10 -2.29 -4.61
C LYS A 148 20.61 -2.57 -4.53
N ASN A 149 21.06 -3.79 -4.82
CA ASN A 149 22.48 -4.17 -4.75
C ASN A 149 23.20 -3.91 -6.08
N THR A 150 22.52 -4.13 -7.20
CA THR A 150 23.06 -3.91 -8.56
C THR A 150 22.59 -2.60 -9.19
N GLY A 151 21.54 -2.00 -8.64
CA GLY A 151 20.81 -0.87 -9.21
C GLY A 151 20.04 -1.21 -10.50
N ALA A 152 19.84 -2.50 -10.78
CA ALA A 152 19.05 -2.94 -11.93
C ALA A 152 17.58 -2.57 -11.72
N LEU A 153 17.00 -1.88 -12.70
CA LEU A 153 15.61 -1.42 -12.69
C LEU A 153 14.91 -1.90 -13.96
N LYS A 154 13.75 -2.51 -13.79
CA LYS A 154 12.82 -2.83 -14.89
C LYS A 154 11.44 -2.32 -14.55
N VAL A 155 10.71 -1.80 -15.53
CA VAL A 155 9.38 -1.22 -15.33
C VAL A 155 8.51 -1.50 -16.56
N ASP A 156 7.33 -2.08 -16.35
CA ASP A 156 6.35 -2.32 -17.41
C ASP A 156 5.37 -1.14 -17.45
N LEU A 157 5.50 -0.22 -18.41
CA LEU A 157 4.67 0.99 -18.48
C LEU A 157 3.52 0.81 -19.50
N PRO A 158 2.25 0.75 -19.06
CA PRO A 158 1.09 0.86 -19.94
C PRO A 158 0.84 2.34 -20.23
N LEU A 159 1.29 2.82 -21.38
CA LEU A 159 1.21 4.22 -21.78
C LEU A 159 0.10 4.51 -22.79
N LYS A 160 -0.22 5.79 -22.84
CA LYS A 160 -0.99 6.46 -23.88
C LYS A 160 -0.13 7.56 -24.47
N LEU A 161 -0.04 7.61 -25.79
CA LEU A 161 0.49 8.75 -26.55
C LEU A 161 -0.68 9.53 -27.15
N THR A 162 -0.78 10.82 -26.85
CA THR A 162 -1.70 11.73 -27.55
C THR A 162 -0.89 12.56 -28.55
N VAL A 163 -1.31 12.55 -29.82
CA VAL A 163 -0.73 13.35 -30.90
C VAL A 163 -1.70 14.49 -31.21
N ASP A 164 -1.27 15.73 -31.02
CA ASP A 164 -2.06 16.95 -31.26
C ASP A 164 -1.37 17.79 -32.34
N ALA A 165 -1.83 17.61 -33.58
CA ALA A 165 -1.36 18.32 -34.77
C ALA A 165 -2.31 19.50 -35.05
N ALA A 166 -2.01 20.64 -34.42
CA ALA A 166 -2.87 21.81 -34.41
C ALA A 166 -3.15 22.36 -35.81
N GLY A 167 -2.17 22.30 -36.73
CA GLY A 167 -2.32 22.73 -38.13
C GLY A 167 -3.33 21.92 -38.94
N LEU A 168 -3.67 20.70 -38.49
CA LEU A 168 -4.66 19.82 -39.12
C LEU A 168 -5.99 19.77 -38.35
N ASN A 169 -6.11 20.49 -37.22
CA ASN A 169 -7.17 20.30 -36.21
C ASN A 169 -7.34 18.80 -35.86
N LEU A 170 -6.22 18.09 -35.73
CA LEU A 170 -6.15 16.65 -35.58
C LEU A 170 -5.64 16.29 -34.19
N LYS A 171 -6.45 15.53 -33.45
CA LYS A 171 -6.08 15.02 -32.13
C LYS A 171 -6.33 13.52 -32.04
N CYS A 172 -5.24 12.77 -32.06
CA CYS A 172 -5.23 11.31 -32.08
C CYS A 172 -4.67 10.75 -30.77
N GLU A 173 -5.08 9.54 -30.45
CA GLU A 173 -4.68 8.85 -29.24
C GLU A 173 -4.27 7.42 -29.57
N LEU A 174 -3.02 7.06 -29.27
CA LEU A 174 -2.49 5.71 -29.39
C LEU A 174 -2.51 5.06 -28.00
N ARG A 175 -3.34 4.02 -27.84
CA ARG A 175 -3.44 3.22 -26.61
C ARG A 175 -3.90 1.78 -26.86
N PRO A 176 -3.46 0.80 -26.05
CA PRO A 176 -2.32 0.89 -25.14
C PRO A 176 -0.99 0.87 -25.92
N LEU A 177 0.01 1.56 -25.38
CA LEU A 177 1.43 1.41 -25.72
C LEU A 177 2.12 0.76 -24.52
N ASN A 178 2.33 -0.55 -24.56
CA ASN A 178 3.00 -1.25 -23.46
C ASN A 178 4.51 -1.22 -23.70
N ILE A 179 5.26 -0.51 -22.86
CA ILE A 179 6.73 -0.38 -22.97
C ILE A 179 7.37 -1.13 -21.80
N GLY A 180 8.21 -2.13 -22.11
CA GLY A 180 9.09 -2.76 -21.13
C GLY A 180 10.39 -1.97 -21.02
N LEU A 181 10.51 -1.09 -20.03
CA LEU A 181 11.73 -0.35 -19.76
C LEU A 181 12.71 -1.21 -18.94
N ASP A 182 13.96 -1.32 -19.39
CA ASP A 182 14.99 -2.17 -18.79
C ASP A 182 16.34 -1.44 -18.68
N SER A 183 16.94 -1.44 -17.48
CA SER A 183 18.29 -0.92 -17.26
C SER A 183 19.41 -1.85 -17.75
N ALA A 184 19.06 -3.03 -18.27
CA ALA A 184 19.96 -3.95 -18.97
C ALA A 184 19.62 -4.11 -20.47
N GLY A 185 18.71 -3.28 -20.99
CA GLY A 185 18.29 -3.33 -22.39
C GLY A 185 19.43 -2.99 -23.37
N ALA A 186 19.39 -3.63 -24.55
CA ALA A 186 20.46 -3.60 -25.54
C ALA A 186 20.73 -2.19 -26.10
N PRO A 187 21.97 -1.91 -26.58
CA PRO A 187 22.27 -0.64 -27.24
C PRO A 187 21.47 -0.47 -28.53
N VAL A 188 20.84 0.69 -28.69
CA VAL A 188 20.13 1.13 -29.89
C VAL A 188 20.80 2.39 -30.44
N ASN A 189 20.85 2.48 -31.77
CA ASN A 189 21.42 3.62 -32.46
C ASN A 189 20.36 4.73 -32.67
N PHE A 190 20.58 5.87 -32.01
CA PHE A 190 19.82 7.11 -32.12
C PHE A 190 20.57 8.21 -32.92
N SER A 191 21.49 7.83 -33.80
CA SER A 191 22.20 8.79 -34.66
C SER A 191 21.30 9.45 -35.70
N THR A 192 21.49 10.75 -35.89
CA THR A 192 20.93 11.57 -36.99
C THR A 192 22.06 12.12 -37.87
N GLU A 193 21.74 12.92 -38.89
CA GLU A 193 22.74 13.66 -39.68
C GLU A 193 23.55 14.62 -38.80
N ASP A 194 22.89 15.36 -37.90
CA ASP A 194 23.53 16.30 -36.97
C ASP A 194 24.22 15.62 -35.77
N LEU A 195 23.81 14.39 -35.41
CA LEU A 195 24.37 13.59 -34.32
C LEU A 195 24.79 12.20 -34.81
N PRO A 196 25.87 12.07 -35.60
CA PRO A 196 26.19 10.84 -36.33
C PRO A 196 26.65 9.66 -35.45
N THR A 197 26.90 9.87 -34.15
CA THR A 197 27.36 8.82 -33.21
C THR A 197 26.63 8.88 -31.88
N ASN A 198 25.35 8.47 -31.86
CA ASN A 198 24.50 8.53 -30.68
C ASN A 198 23.92 7.14 -30.33
N ASN A 199 24.76 6.24 -29.83
CA ASN A 199 24.31 4.95 -29.31
C ASN A 199 23.87 5.09 -27.85
N LYS A 200 22.64 4.69 -27.54
CA LYS A 200 22.05 4.72 -26.19
C LYS A 200 21.72 3.29 -25.75
N ALA A 201 21.97 2.95 -24.50
CA ALA A 201 21.74 1.62 -23.94
C ALA A 201 21.14 1.71 -22.53
N GLY A 202 20.49 0.64 -22.06
CA GLY A 202 20.17 0.52 -20.64
C GLY A 202 21.44 0.52 -19.80
N ALA A 203 21.40 1.18 -18.64
CA ALA A 203 22.46 1.15 -17.66
C ALA A 203 21.88 1.07 -16.24
N ALA A 204 22.26 0.04 -15.48
CA ALA A 204 21.91 -0.06 -14.07
C ALA A 204 22.38 1.18 -13.30
N PHE A 205 21.54 1.66 -12.38
CA PHE A 205 21.81 2.87 -11.62
C PHE A 205 22.92 2.62 -10.60
N ALA A 206 23.92 3.50 -10.48
CA ALA A 206 25.05 3.27 -9.59
C ALA A 206 24.57 2.92 -8.15
N PRO A 207 25.00 1.80 -7.52
CA PRO A 207 24.37 1.33 -6.28
C PRO A 207 24.60 2.25 -5.07
N PRO A 208 23.61 2.39 -4.16
CA PRO A 208 22.21 1.99 -4.26
C PRO A 208 21.32 3.10 -4.89
N ALA A 209 21.95 4.19 -5.34
CA ALA A 209 21.34 5.40 -5.87
C ALA A 209 22.41 6.19 -6.65
N GLY A 210 22.08 6.68 -7.85
CA GLY A 210 23.02 7.38 -8.72
C GLY A 210 22.54 7.43 -10.17
N THR A 211 23.45 7.73 -11.10
CA THR A 211 23.16 7.81 -12.54
C THR A 211 22.97 6.43 -13.15
N GLY A 212 22.03 6.33 -14.10
CA GLY A 212 21.75 5.15 -14.91
C GLY A 212 20.82 5.52 -16.07
N ALA A 213 20.32 4.51 -16.77
CA ALA A 213 19.40 4.70 -17.88
C ALA A 213 18.47 3.49 -18.08
N LEU A 214 17.26 3.76 -18.55
CA LEU A 214 16.31 2.75 -19.02
C LEU A 214 16.20 2.81 -20.55
N ILE A 215 16.03 1.66 -21.19
CA ILE A 215 15.62 1.58 -22.58
C ILE A 215 14.49 0.57 -22.74
N GLY A 216 13.56 0.84 -23.65
CA GLY A 216 12.50 -0.10 -23.99
C GLY A 216 11.85 0.25 -25.31
N ASP A 217 11.21 -0.75 -25.91
CA ASP A 217 10.46 -0.64 -27.15
C ASP A 217 8.98 -0.97 -26.94
N TRP A 218 8.17 -0.59 -27.90
CA TRP A 218 6.83 -1.14 -28.11
C TRP A 218 6.71 -1.63 -29.55
N THR A 219 5.96 -2.71 -29.69
CA THR A 219 5.72 -3.42 -30.96
C THR A 219 4.24 -3.75 -31.12
N ASP A 220 3.83 -4.16 -32.32
CA ASP A 220 2.46 -4.57 -32.68
C ASP A 220 1.36 -3.51 -32.43
N VAL A 221 1.72 -2.22 -32.46
CA VAL A 221 0.80 -1.09 -32.31
C VAL A 221 0.24 -0.70 -33.67
N THR A 222 -0.96 -1.17 -33.99
CA THR A 222 -1.55 -0.99 -35.33
C THR A 222 -2.58 0.15 -35.36
N ALA A 223 -2.69 0.85 -36.49
CA ALA A 223 -3.74 1.86 -36.65
C ALA A 223 -5.13 1.23 -36.50
N ALA A 224 -5.32 0.00 -37.00
CA ALA A 224 -6.56 -0.75 -36.88
C ALA A 224 -7.09 -0.89 -35.44
N ASN A 225 -6.21 -1.10 -34.44
CA ASN A 225 -6.61 -1.52 -33.10
C ASN A 225 -6.24 -0.54 -31.97
N ASN A 226 -5.19 0.26 -32.15
CA ASN A 226 -4.60 1.10 -31.10
C ASN A 226 -4.90 2.60 -31.27
N VAL A 227 -5.42 3.03 -32.42
CA VAL A 227 -5.63 4.46 -32.74
C VAL A 227 -7.09 4.87 -32.53
N TYR A 228 -7.29 5.94 -31.75
CA TYR A 228 -8.58 6.54 -31.43
C TYR A 228 -8.54 8.05 -31.71
N GLY A 229 -9.63 8.60 -32.23
CA GLY A 229 -9.80 10.02 -32.43
C GLY A 229 -10.42 10.69 -31.21
N ILE A 230 -9.86 11.83 -30.80
CA ILE A 230 -10.47 12.70 -29.79
C ILE A 230 -11.36 13.70 -30.54
N ALA A 231 -12.64 13.81 -30.15
CA ALA A 231 -13.58 14.73 -30.77
C ALA A 231 -13.09 16.18 -30.70
N THR A 232 -13.13 16.87 -31.83
CA THR A 232 -12.76 18.29 -31.96
C THR A 232 -13.97 19.12 -32.38
N TYR A 233 -13.84 20.45 -32.39
CA TYR A 233 -14.96 21.33 -32.76
C TYR A 233 -15.42 21.03 -34.20
N GLY A 234 -16.65 20.54 -34.35
CA GLY A 234 -17.26 20.21 -35.63
C GLY A 234 -17.02 18.79 -36.16
N LYS A 235 -16.37 17.90 -35.39
CA LYS A 235 -16.19 16.47 -35.76
C LYS A 235 -16.42 15.54 -34.57
N SER A 236 -17.15 14.46 -34.78
CA SER A 236 -17.35 13.39 -33.79
C SER A 236 -16.07 12.59 -33.53
N ALA A 237 -16.03 11.85 -32.41
CA ALA A 237 -14.91 10.95 -32.11
C ALA A 237 -14.76 9.83 -33.16
N GLU A 238 -15.86 9.41 -33.81
CA GLU A 238 -15.86 8.37 -34.84
C GLU A 238 -15.21 8.88 -36.14
N GLU A 239 -15.62 10.06 -36.62
CA GLU A 239 -15.01 10.74 -37.77
C GLU A 239 -13.52 11.04 -37.52
N MET A 240 -13.19 11.50 -36.31
CA MET A 240 -11.80 11.72 -35.90
C MET A 240 -11.02 10.41 -35.82
N THR A 241 -11.65 9.30 -35.42
CA THR A 241 -10.97 7.99 -35.35
C THR A 241 -10.59 7.51 -36.74
N SER A 242 -11.50 7.59 -37.73
CA SER A 242 -11.16 7.26 -39.12
C SER A 242 -9.98 8.11 -39.63
N PHE A 243 -10.07 9.43 -39.46
CA PHE A 243 -9.03 10.34 -39.95
C PHE A 243 -7.67 10.15 -39.23
N CYS A 244 -7.69 9.81 -37.94
CA CYS A 244 -6.49 9.42 -37.19
C CYS A 244 -5.91 8.10 -37.69
N LYS A 245 -6.74 7.08 -37.97
CA LYS A 245 -6.28 5.81 -38.53
C LYS A 245 -5.62 6.00 -39.88
N ASP A 246 -6.26 6.74 -40.79
CA ASP A 246 -5.73 7.06 -42.12
C ASP A 246 -4.38 7.79 -42.01
N THR A 247 -4.28 8.75 -41.08
CA THR A 247 -3.05 9.52 -40.84
C THR A 247 -1.92 8.63 -40.31
N ILE A 248 -2.16 7.82 -39.27
CA ILE A 248 -1.13 6.92 -38.72
C ILE A 248 -0.75 5.83 -39.73
N ALA A 249 -1.72 5.25 -40.44
CA ALA A 249 -1.47 4.29 -41.51
C ALA A 249 -0.59 4.90 -42.63
N SER A 250 -0.76 6.19 -42.95
CA SER A 250 0.10 6.87 -43.93
C SER A 250 1.57 6.96 -43.50
N PHE A 251 1.85 6.98 -42.19
CA PHE A 251 3.21 6.93 -41.66
C PHE A 251 3.78 5.50 -41.72
N THR A 252 2.94 4.49 -41.49
CA THR A 252 3.30 3.06 -41.58
C THR A 252 3.12 2.48 -42.99
N GLY A 253 3.40 3.26 -44.04
CA GLY A 253 3.44 2.76 -45.42
C GLY A 253 2.09 2.49 -46.10
N GLY A 254 0.98 2.97 -45.53
CA GLY A 254 -0.36 2.98 -46.15
C GLY A 254 -1.27 1.81 -45.79
N ASP A 255 -0.87 0.93 -44.86
CA ASP A 255 -1.71 -0.18 -44.36
C ASP A 255 -1.99 0.02 -42.87
N GLU A 256 -3.26 -0.05 -42.46
CA GLU A 256 -3.67 0.13 -41.06
C GLU A 256 -3.20 -1.02 -40.13
N ASN A 257 -2.75 -2.14 -40.71
CA ASN A 257 -2.20 -3.30 -40.02
C ASN A 257 -0.67 -3.26 -39.92
N GLN A 258 0.01 -2.35 -40.62
CA GLN A 258 1.45 -2.15 -40.40
C GLN A 258 1.67 -1.49 -39.02
N SER A 259 2.69 -1.97 -38.31
CA SER A 259 2.93 -1.57 -36.93
C SER A 259 3.62 -0.22 -36.83
N PHE A 260 3.12 0.61 -35.91
CA PHE A 260 3.69 1.86 -35.44
C PHE A 260 4.67 1.59 -34.30
N ASP A 261 5.72 0.82 -34.59
CA ASP A 261 6.75 0.48 -33.61
C ASP A 261 7.54 1.71 -33.17
N GLY A 262 8.15 1.62 -31.99
CA GLY A 262 9.09 2.65 -31.55
C GLY A 262 9.89 2.25 -30.32
N ILE A 263 10.90 3.06 -30.03
CA ILE A 263 11.89 2.82 -28.98
C ILE A 263 12.05 4.11 -28.18
N ILE A 264 12.11 4.00 -26.86
CA ILE A 264 12.38 5.11 -25.96
C ILE A 264 13.59 4.79 -25.07
N TRP A 265 14.44 5.78 -24.84
CA TRP A 265 15.55 5.73 -23.90
C TRP A 265 15.46 6.91 -22.94
N LEU A 266 15.68 6.64 -21.64
CA LEU A 266 15.57 7.60 -20.55
C LEU A 266 16.84 7.55 -19.69
N GLY A 267 17.67 8.59 -19.76
CA GLY A 267 18.84 8.81 -18.92
C GLY A 267 18.51 9.69 -17.73
N GLY A 268 19.03 9.33 -16.56
CA GLY A 268 18.68 10.02 -15.32
C GLY A 268 19.39 9.53 -14.08
N THR A 269 18.81 9.84 -12.93
CA THR A 269 19.25 9.35 -11.62
C THR A 269 18.11 8.62 -10.90
N THR A 270 18.47 7.66 -10.05
CA THR A 270 17.54 7.00 -9.13
C THR A 270 18.02 7.18 -7.69
N THR A 271 17.08 7.39 -6.77
CA THR A 271 17.28 7.36 -5.32
C THR A 271 16.46 6.24 -4.69
N PHE A 272 17.01 5.66 -3.62
CA PHE A 272 16.35 4.67 -2.79
C PHE A 272 16.23 5.24 -1.37
N THR A 273 15.01 5.30 -0.83
CA THR A 273 14.75 5.78 0.52
C THR A 273 14.20 4.65 1.37
N GLU A 274 14.92 4.29 2.44
CA GLU A 274 14.43 3.31 3.41
C GLU A 274 13.29 3.92 4.25
N GLY A 275 12.16 3.22 4.28
CA GLY A 275 10.99 3.61 5.04
C GLY A 275 11.24 3.56 6.54
N GLN A 276 10.86 4.63 7.25
CA GLN A 276 11.09 4.78 8.68
C GLN A 276 9.99 4.14 9.52
N GLU A 277 10.37 3.60 10.69
CA GLU A 277 9.45 3.09 11.71
C GLU A 277 9.02 4.21 12.66
N CYS A 278 7.81 4.11 13.21
CA CYS A 278 7.39 5.02 14.28
C CYS A 278 8.22 4.80 15.57
N PRO A 279 8.50 5.86 16.35
CA PRO A 279 9.23 5.74 17.61
C PRO A 279 8.61 4.75 18.60
N ALA A 280 9.45 4.07 19.37
CA ALA A 280 9.02 3.07 20.34
C ALA A 280 8.01 3.65 21.36
N GLY A 281 6.78 3.12 21.35
CA GLY A 281 5.66 3.59 22.17
C GLY A 281 4.57 4.32 21.41
N GLN A 282 4.78 4.58 20.11
CA GLN A 282 3.80 5.13 19.18
C GLN A 282 3.33 4.08 18.15
N GLU A 283 2.17 4.33 17.55
CA GLU A 283 1.58 3.56 16.45
C GLU A 283 1.17 4.51 15.31
N GLY A 284 0.75 3.97 14.16
CA GLY A 284 0.55 4.73 12.92
C GLY A 284 1.68 4.53 11.91
N THR A 285 1.68 5.33 10.84
CA THR A 285 2.67 5.29 9.74
C THR A 285 3.49 6.57 9.76
N TYR A 286 4.82 6.48 9.68
CA TYR A 286 5.69 7.66 9.71
C TYR A 286 5.38 8.63 8.54
N PRO A 287 5.29 9.97 8.77
CA PRO A 287 5.55 10.70 10.02
C PRO A 287 4.37 10.80 10.99
N ASP A 288 3.17 10.35 10.61
CA ASP A 288 1.91 10.47 11.37
C ASP A 288 1.80 9.45 12.53
N CYS A 289 2.85 9.37 13.33
CA CYS A 289 2.94 8.54 14.53
C CYS A 289 2.16 9.17 15.70
N HIS A 290 1.42 8.37 16.45
CA HIS A 290 0.63 8.80 17.60
C HIS A 290 0.82 7.87 18.81
N ASP A 291 0.74 8.43 20.02
CA ASP A 291 0.96 7.68 21.26
C ASP A 291 -0.05 6.54 21.44
N ILE A 292 0.42 5.34 21.76
CA ILE A 292 -0.44 4.18 22.01
C ILE A 292 -1.31 4.43 23.26
N VAL A 293 -2.60 4.74 23.04
CA VAL A 293 -3.55 5.03 24.12
C VAL A 293 -3.95 3.74 24.83
N LYS A 294 -3.13 3.33 25.81
CA LYS A 294 -3.43 2.17 26.66
C LYS A 294 -4.76 2.41 27.41
N PRO A 295 -5.79 1.56 27.21
CA PRO A 295 -7.09 1.75 27.85
C PRO A 295 -6.93 1.66 29.37
N LYS A 296 -7.58 2.58 30.10
CA LYS A 296 -7.45 2.70 31.57
C LYS A 296 -8.70 2.17 32.26
N ALA A 297 -8.53 1.40 33.33
CA ALA A 297 -9.62 1.07 34.24
C ALA A 297 -9.88 2.24 35.19
N VAL A 298 -11.12 2.73 35.27
CA VAL A 298 -11.49 3.90 36.07
C VAL A 298 -12.61 3.51 37.02
N ILE A 299 -12.38 3.55 38.33
CA ILE A 299 -13.42 3.21 39.32
C ILE A 299 -14.33 4.41 39.58
N GLY A 300 -15.43 4.50 38.83
CA GLY A 300 -16.40 5.59 38.96
C GLY A 300 -17.29 5.52 40.20
N SER A 301 -17.51 4.34 40.81
CA SER A 301 -18.12 4.25 42.16
C SER A 301 -17.97 2.87 42.82
N VAL A 302 -18.03 2.85 44.16
CA VAL A 302 -18.16 1.63 44.97
C VAL A 302 -19.40 1.76 45.85
N LYS A 303 -20.31 0.78 45.79
CA LYS A 303 -21.53 0.72 46.63
C LYS A 303 -21.54 -0.56 47.46
N VAL A 304 -21.85 -0.43 48.75
CA VAL A 304 -22.01 -1.56 49.69
C VAL A 304 -23.45 -1.61 50.17
N THR A 305 -24.12 -2.75 50.05
CA THR A 305 -25.48 -2.92 50.56
C THR A 305 -25.48 -2.98 52.08
N LYS A 306 -26.33 -2.17 52.74
CA LYS A 306 -26.60 -2.29 54.18
C LYS A 306 -27.23 -3.67 54.47
N ALA A 307 -26.80 -4.33 55.54
CA ALA A 307 -27.34 -5.62 55.97
C ALA A 307 -27.44 -5.67 57.50
N THR A 308 -28.58 -6.10 58.03
CA THR A 308 -28.78 -6.30 59.47
C THR A 308 -28.31 -7.70 59.86
N ILE A 309 -27.31 -7.79 60.72
CA ILE A 309 -26.69 -9.06 61.13
C ILE A 309 -26.94 -9.26 62.63
N LYS A 310 -27.59 -10.37 63.00
CA LYS A 310 -27.78 -10.74 64.42
C LYS A 310 -26.44 -11.16 65.04
N ALA A 311 -26.24 -10.83 66.32
CA ALA A 311 -25.02 -11.18 67.05
C ALA A 311 -24.70 -12.69 66.96
N GLY A 312 -23.41 -13.01 66.76
CA GLY A 312 -22.94 -14.39 66.62
C GLY A 312 -23.30 -15.10 65.30
N LYS A 313 -24.04 -14.48 64.38
CA LYS A 313 -24.40 -15.07 63.07
C LYS A 313 -23.56 -14.50 61.93
N LYS A 314 -23.43 -15.28 60.85
CA LYS A 314 -22.79 -14.85 59.60
C LYS A 314 -23.78 -13.98 58.81
N GLY A 315 -23.33 -12.85 58.28
CA GLY A 315 -24.08 -12.07 57.30
C GLY A 315 -23.31 -11.99 55.98
N LYS A 316 -24.04 -11.83 54.87
CA LYS A 316 -23.50 -11.55 53.55
C LYS A 316 -23.74 -10.07 53.21
N ILE A 317 -22.73 -9.39 52.68
CA ILE A 317 -22.87 -8.05 52.08
C ILE A 317 -22.53 -8.15 50.59
N LYS A 318 -23.24 -7.38 49.76
CA LYS A 318 -22.92 -7.22 48.34
C LYS A 318 -22.14 -5.92 48.16
N VAL A 319 -20.92 -6.05 47.64
CA VAL A 319 -20.11 -4.92 47.17
C VAL A 319 -20.25 -4.86 45.66
N THR A 320 -20.56 -3.68 45.13
CA THR A 320 -20.71 -3.44 43.69
C THR A 320 -19.74 -2.33 43.28
N VAL A 321 -18.80 -2.65 42.40
CA VAL A 321 -17.82 -1.71 41.84
C VAL A 321 -18.24 -1.38 40.42
N LYS A 322 -18.41 -0.09 40.11
CA LYS A 322 -18.64 0.39 38.74
C LYS A 322 -17.29 0.82 38.16
N ASN A 323 -16.74 0.01 37.27
CA ASN A 323 -15.71 0.46 36.34
C ASN A 323 -16.39 1.28 35.22
N THR A 324 -15.87 2.48 34.98
CA THR A 324 -16.30 3.45 33.97
C THR A 324 -15.20 3.75 32.94
N GLY A 325 -14.08 3.04 33.00
CA GLY A 325 -13.02 3.10 31.99
C GLY A 325 -12.99 1.85 31.11
N ASP A 326 -12.25 1.94 30.02
CA ASP A 326 -12.34 1.03 28.87
C ASP A 326 -11.50 -0.26 29.01
N ALA A 327 -10.63 -0.34 30.04
CA ALA A 327 -9.94 -1.58 30.41
C ALA A 327 -10.55 -2.26 31.63
N ALA A 328 -10.41 -3.60 31.71
CA ALA A 328 -10.83 -4.38 32.86
C ALA A 328 -10.06 -4.00 34.14
N PHE A 329 -10.76 -3.95 35.29
CA PHE A 329 -10.15 -3.66 36.58
C PHE A 329 -9.57 -4.93 37.22
N SER A 330 -8.30 -4.87 37.63
CA SER A 330 -7.55 -5.98 38.25
C SER A 330 -7.09 -5.69 39.69
N GLY A 331 -7.51 -4.57 40.29
CA GLY A 331 -7.11 -4.15 41.63
C GLY A 331 -7.85 -4.86 42.77
N LYS A 332 -7.30 -4.77 43.99
CA LYS A 332 -7.91 -5.36 45.20
C LYS A 332 -8.80 -4.34 45.93
N VAL A 333 -10.02 -4.74 46.27
CA VAL A 333 -10.95 -3.94 47.08
C VAL A 333 -10.77 -4.30 48.55
N THR A 334 -10.26 -3.35 49.33
CA THR A 334 -10.08 -3.50 50.80
C THR A 334 -11.33 -3.05 51.54
N LEU A 335 -11.80 -3.86 52.50
CA LEU A 335 -13.02 -3.60 53.28
C LEU A 335 -12.70 -3.39 54.77
N LYS A 336 -13.23 -2.31 55.34
CA LYS A 336 -13.10 -1.98 56.77
C LYS A 336 -14.49 -1.77 57.38
N SER A 337 -14.78 -2.47 58.47
CA SER A 337 -15.96 -2.20 59.29
C SER A 337 -15.74 -0.96 60.16
N SER A 338 -16.72 -0.07 60.23
CA SER A 338 -16.79 0.99 61.24
C SER A 338 -17.19 0.45 62.62
N ASN A 339 -17.98 -0.64 62.67
CA ASN A 339 -18.31 -1.32 63.92
C ASN A 339 -17.21 -2.35 64.28
N LYS A 340 -16.47 -2.07 65.36
CA LYS A 340 -15.36 -2.90 65.89
C LYS A 340 -15.80 -4.31 66.33
N GLN A 341 -17.10 -4.52 66.60
CA GLN A 341 -17.64 -5.84 66.97
C GLN A 341 -17.85 -6.76 65.75
N VAL A 342 -17.84 -6.22 64.53
CA VAL A 342 -18.02 -6.98 63.28
C VAL A 342 -16.67 -7.19 62.58
N LYS A 343 -16.26 -8.45 62.46
CA LYS A 343 -15.10 -8.85 61.65
C LYS A 343 -15.52 -8.98 60.18
N VAL A 344 -14.75 -8.42 59.27
CA VAL A 344 -14.97 -8.50 57.81
C VAL A 344 -13.73 -9.11 57.15
N ALA A 345 -13.91 -9.84 56.05
CA ALA A 345 -12.79 -10.30 55.23
C ALA A 345 -12.05 -9.08 54.66
N LYS A 346 -10.74 -8.98 54.91
CA LYS A 346 -9.99 -7.73 54.70
C LYS A 346 -9.96 -7.26 53.24
N SER A 347 -9.99 -8.17 52.27
CA SER A 347 -9.87 -7.85 50.85
C SER A 347 -10.64 -8.83 49.98
N VAL A 348 -11.18 -8.32 48.88
CA VAL A 348 -11.69 -9.10 47.73
C VAL A 348 -10.95 -8.67 46.47
N GLN A 349 -10.81 -9.60 45.53
CA GLN A 349 -10.23 -9.40 44.20
C GLN A 349 -11.33 -9.67 43.16
#